data_AF-A0A7Y4SEW8-F1
#
_entry.id   AF-A0A7Y4SEW8-F1
#
_cell.length_a   1.000
_cell.length_b   1.000
_cell.length_c   1.000
_cell.angle_alpha   90.00
_cell.angle_beta   90.00
_cell.angle_gamma   90.00
#
_symmetry.space_group_name_H-M   'P 1'
#
loop_
_entity.id
_entity.type
_entity.pdbx_description
1 polymer ?
#
loop_
_entity_poly.entity_id
_entity_poly.type
_entity_poly.pdbx_seq_one_letter_code
_entity_poly.pdbx_strand_id
1 'polypeptide(L)'
;YMNMVARRLAQEQVSFLETQVGQISERVMQARQAVLAYQNERNLVSPQGTAENVFGIINQLEGQLTTLNTQRGALLGYLNPQNSSVIEIDLQVASVKKQIARQQARLTSSERQTLNRAVEEFTRLQMNAEFAQDMYKTSLAALEKGRVDSVRTVKMVSVLQSPTQPQYPMEPRRIYNTAVFILATLMLAGIVSLLHTIIREHRD
;
A
#
# COMPACT_ATOMS: atom_id res chain seq x y z
N TYR A 1 1.67 -16.01 31.60
CA TYR A 1 0.58 -15.14 31.11
C TYR A 1 1.01 -14.27 29.92
N MET A 2 2.04 -13.41 30.03
CA MET A 2 2.53 -12.58 28.91
C MET A 2 2.78 -13.35 27.59
N ASN A 3 3.39 -14.54 27.67
CA ASN A 3 3.71 -15.37 26.51
C ASN A 3 2.48 -15.88 25.73
N MET A 4 1.38 -16.17 26.42
CA MET A 4 0.14 -16.59 25.77
C MET A 4 -0.60 -15.41 25.13
N VAL A 5 -0.56 -14.25 25.79
CA VAL A 5 -1.15 -13.01 25.26
C VAL A 5 -0.44 -12.56 23.98
N ALA A 6 0.90 -12.57 23.97
CA ALA A 6 1.69 -12.21 22.78
C ALA A 6 1.43 -13.16 21.60
N ARG A 7 1.32 -14.47 21.86
CA ARG A 7 1.00 -15.45 20.82
C ARG A 7 -0.40 -15.28 20.25
N ARG A 8 -1.41 -15.04 21.11
CA ARG A 8 -2.79 -14.78 20.69
C ARG A 8 -2.88 -13.50 19.85
N LEU A 9 -2.25 -12.41 20.31
CA LEU A 9 -2.24 -11.14 19.59
C LEU A 9 -1.62 -11.27 18.19
N ALA A 10 -0.51 -12.01 18.06
CA ALA A 10 0.12 -12.25 16.77
C ALA A 10 -0.78 -13.07 15.82
N GLN A 11 -1.53 -14.06 16.33
CA GLN A 11 -2.50 -14.81 15.54
C GLN A 11 -3.70 -13.97 15.10
N GLU A 12 -4.25 -13.16 16.00
CA GLU A 12 -5.34 -12.24 15.69
C GLU A 12 -4.94 -11.21 14.62
N GLN A 13 -3.71 -10.68 14.71
CA GLN A 13 -3.18 -9.75 13.71
C GLN A 13 -3.07 -10.38 12.31
N VAL A 14 -2.62 -11.64 12.21
CA VAL A 14 -2.55 -12.36 10.93
C VAL A 14 -3.96 -12.62 10.38
N SER A 15 -4.87 -13.11 11.21
CA SER A 15 -6.27 -13.38 10.81
C SER A 15 -6.99 -12.12 10.31
N PHE A 16 -6.73 -10.98 10.96
CA PHE A 16 -7.23 -9.68 10.51
C PHE A 16 -6.69 -9.30 9.12
N LEU A 17 -5.38 -9.46 8.89
CA LEU A 17 -4.75 -9.18 7.60
C LEU A 17 -5.27 -10.12 6.49
N GLU A 18 -5.51 -11.41 6.80
CA GLU A 18 -6.11 -12.35 5.86
C GLU A 18 -7.51 -11.91 5.43
N THR A 19 -8.33 -11.47 6.37
CA THR A 19 -9.67 -10.94 6.10
C THR A 19 -9.61 -9.69 5.22
N GLN A 20 -8.69 -8.77 5.51
CA GLN A 20 -8.50 -7.57 4.69
C GLN A 20 -8.07 -7.89 3.26
N VAL A 21 -7.12 -8.81 3.08
CA VAL A 21 -6.66 -9.24 1.75
C VAL A 21 -7.82 -9.86 0.96
N GLY A 22 -8.68 -10.66 1.61
CA GLY A 22 -9.90 -11.19 1.01
C GLY A 22 -10.83 -10.10 0.50
N GLN A 23 -11.16 -9.11 1.34
CA GLN A 23 -12.01 -7.98 0.96
C GLN A 23 -11.42 -7.14 -0.20
N ILE A 24 -10.10 -6.93 -0.20
CA ILE A 24 -9.45 -6.18 -1.27
C ILE A 24 -9.42 -7.00 -2.57
N SER A 25 -9.25 -8.32 -2.49
CA SER A 25 -9.36 -9.22 -3.65
C SER A 25 -10.72 -9.09 -4.34
N GLU A 26 -11.81 -9.11 -3.56
CA GLU A 26 -13.16 -8.90 -4.09
C GLU A 26 -13.30 -7.53 -4.78
N ARG A 27 -12.75 -6.47 -4.18
CA ARG A 27 -12.73 -5.12 -4.79
C ARG A 27 -11.96 -5.09 -6.10
N VAL A 28 -10.83 -5.80 -6.21
CA VAL A 28 -10.06 -5.92 -7.46
C VAL A 28 -10.91 -6.59 -8.53
N MET A 29 -11.59 -7.69 -8.19
CA MET A 29 -12.46 -8.39 -9.14
C MET A 29 -13.59 -7.49 -9.62
N GLN A 30 -14.25 -6.76 -8.72
CA GLN A 30 -15.31 -5.82 -9.05
C GLN A 30 -14.81 -4.68 -9.95
N ALA A 31 -13.66 -4.08 -9.64
CA ALA A 31 -13.09 -3.00 -10.43
C ALA A 31 -12.69 -3.46 -11.85
N ARG A 32 -12.08 -4.65 -11.98
CA ARG A 32 -11.78 -5.25 -13.28
C ARG A 32 -13.04 -5.59 -14.07
N GLN A 33 -14.07 -6.11 -13.41
CA GLN A 33 -15.35 -6.40 -14.05
C GLN A 33 -16.02 -5.13 -14.57
N ALA A 34 -15.89 -4.00 -13.86
CA ALA A 34 -16.41 -2.71 -14.31
C ALA A 34 -15.71 -2.23 -15.60
N VAL A 35 -14.38 -2.40 -15.71
CA VAL A 35 -13.63 -2.11 -16.94
C VAL A 35 -14.13 -2.97 -18.10
N LEU A 36 -14.28 -4.28 -17.90
CA LEU A 36 -14.76 -5.21 -18.93
C LEU A 36 -16.21 -4.91 -19.34
N ALA A 37 -17.09 -4.66 -18.38
CA ALA A 37 -18.49 -4.30 -18.64
C ALA A 37 -18.57 -3.05 -19.51
N TYR A 38 -17.74 -2.04 -19.20
CA TYR A 38 -17.67 -0.81 -19.98
C TYR A 38 -17.16 -1.04 -21.41
N GLN A 39 -16.11 -1.85 -21.58
CA GLN A 39 -15.61 -2.23 -22.93
C GLN A 39 -16.69 -2.94 -23.75
N ASN A 40 -17.42 -3.86 -23.13
CA ASN A 40 -18.49 -4.61 -23.77
C ASN A 40 -19.68 -3.72 -24.15
N GLU A 41 -20.12 -2.83 -23.25
CA GLU A 41 -21.23 -1.90 -23.51
C GLU A 41 -20.93 -0.98 -24.70
N ARG A 42 -19.67 -0.52 -24.80
CA ARG A 42 -19.26 0.38 -25.89
C ARG A 42 -18.82 -0.35 -27.15
N ASN A 43 -18.70 -1.69 -27.14
CA ASN A 43 -18.09 -2.48 -28.22
C ASN A 43 -16.69 -1.95 -28.62
N LEU A 44 -15.95 -1.41 -27.66
CA LEU A 44 -14.62 -0.83 -27.87
C LEU A 44 -13.62 -1.55 -26.98
N VAL A 45 -12.65 -2.24 -27.58
CA VAL A 45 -11.56 -2.91 -26.86
C VAL A 45 -10.69 -1.90 -26.11
N SER A 46 -10.41 -0.75 -26.74
CA SER A 46 -9.74 0.38 -26.10
C SER A 46 -10.29 1.69 -26.68
N PRO A 47 -11.09 2.45 -25.91
CA PRO A 47 -11.54 3.78 -26.31
C PRO A 47 -10.36 4.72 -26.61
N GLN A 48 -9.28 4.61 -25.83
CA GLN A 48 -8.06 5.39 -26.04
C GLN A 48 -7.39 5.04 -27.37
N GLY A 49 -7.15 3.76 -27.64
CA GLY A 49 -6.57 3.33 -28.93
C GLY A 49 -7.48 3.70 -30.11
N THR A 50 -8.79 3.70 -29.91
CA THR A 50 -9.74 4.17 -30.94
C THR A 50 -9.58 5.66 -31.19
N ALA A 51 -9.43 6.48 -30.15
CA ALA A 51 -9.19 7.91 -30.28
C ALA A 51 -7.85 8.21 -30.96
N GLU A 52 -6.78 7.54 -30.56
CA GLU A 52 -5.45 7.64 -31.17
C GLU A 52 -5.49 7.31 -32.67
N ASN A 53 -6.22 6.24 -33.05
CA ASN A 53 -6.42 5.90 -34.46
C ASN A 53 -7.15 7.01 -35.24
N VAL A 54 -8.21 7.58 -34.66
CA VAL A 54 -8.95 8.69 -35.31
C VAL A 54 -8.05 9.93 -35.46
N PHE A 55 -7.26 10.27 -34.44
CA PHE A 55 -6.27 11.34 -34.53
C PHE A 55 -5.21 11.07 -35.60
N GLY A 56 -4.72 9.83 -35.72
CA GLY A 56 -3.80 9.43 -36.79
C GLY A 56 -4.37 9.65 -38.19
N ILE A 57 -5.64 9.30 -38.40
CA ILE A 57 -6.35 9.56 -39.67
C ILE A 57 -6.48 11.06 -39.93
N ILE A 58 -6.82 11.86 -38.91
CA ILE A 58 -6.91 13.33 -39.04
C ILE A 58 -5.56 13.91 -39.46
N ASN A 59 -4.46 13.52 -38.81
CA ASN A 59 -3.11 13.99 -39.14
C ASN A 59 -2.72 13.63 -40.59
N GLN A 60 -3.08 12.44 -41.06
CA GLN A 60 -2.83 12.04 -42.45
C GLN A 60 -3.63 12.90 -43.43
N LEU A 61 -4.91 13.17 -43.15
CA LEU A 61 -5.75 14.04 -43.98
C LEU A 61 -5.26 15.50 -43.97
N GLU A 62 -4.76 16.00 -42.84
CA GLU A 62 -4.16 17.34 -42.73
C GLU A 62 -2.86 17.45 -43.55
N GLY A 63 -2.05 16.39 -43.56
CA GLY A 63 -0.89 16.28 -44.45
C GLY A 63 -1.30 16.35 -45.93
N GLN A 64 -2.31 15.57 -46.33
CA GLN A 64 -2.86 15.62 -47.70
C GLN A 64 -3.42 16.99 -48.06
N LEU A 65 -4.17 17.62 -47.15
CA LEU A 65 -4.71 18.96 -47.32
C LEU A 65 -3.59 19.99 -47.54
N THR A 66 -2.51 19.87 -46.78
CA THR A 66 -1.33 20.73 -46.93
C THR A 66 -0.71 20.58 -48.32
N THR A 67 -0.48 19.33 -48.77
CA THR A 67 0.04 19.06 -50.12
C THR A 67 -0.86 19.64 -51.22
N LEU A 68 -2.19 19.43 -51.13
CA LEU A 68 -3.15 19.96 -52.11
C LEU A 68 -3.17 21.49 -52.13
N ASN A 69 -3.09 22.14 -50.96
CA ASN A 69 -3.04 23.60 -50.88
C ASN A 69 -1.75 24.17 -51.49
N THR A 70 -0.60 23.51 -51.28
CA THR A 70 0.66 23.90 -51.92
C THR A 70 0.57 23.79 -53.45
N GLN A 71 0.04 22.67 -53.96
CA GLN A 71 -0.17 22.48 -55.40
C GLN A 71 -1.13 23.51 -55.99
N ARG A 72 -2.24 23.78 -55.30
CA ARG A 72 -3.19 24.84 -55.67
C ARG A 72 -2.52 26.21 -55.75
N GLY A 73 -1.70 26.55 -54.76
CA GLY A 73 -0.94 27.79 -54.75
C GLY A 73 0.01 27.90 -55.95
N ALA A 74 0.69 26.81 -56.30
CA ALA A 74 1.52 26.76 -57.50
C ALA A 74 0.71 26.95 -58.79
N LEU A 75 -0.45 26.29 -58.93
CA LEU A 75 -1.32 26.46 -60.11
C LEU A 75 -1.81 27.91 -60.24
N LEU A 76 -2.24 28.53 -59.15
CA LEU A 76 -2.70 29.93 -59.14
C LEU A 76 -1.59 30.95 -59.42
N GLY A 77 -0.32 30.57 -59.27
CA GLY A 77 0.82 31.42 -59.66
C GLY A 77 0.90 31.66 -61.17
N TYR A 78 0.31 30.79 -61.99
CA TYR A 78 0.42 30.84 -63.45
C TYR A 78 -0.92 30.71 -64.18
N LEU A 79 -1.97 30.19 -63.53
CA LEU A 79 -3.30 29.94 -64.10
C LEU A 79 -4.38 30.80 -63.44
N ASN A 80 -5.43 31.11 -64.20
CA ASN A 80 -6.63 31.77 -63.68
C ASN A 80 -7.42 30.79 -62.77
N PRO A 81 -8.03 31.26 -61.67
CA PRO A 81 -8.99 30.50 -60.86
C PRO A 81 -10.07 29.70 -61.61
N GLN A 82 -10.49 30.13 -62.80
CA GLN A 82 -11.50 29.41 -63.60
C GLN A 82 -10.93 28.30 -64.49
N ASN A 83 -9.61 28.07 -64.46
CA ASN A 83 -9.00 26.97 -65.20
C ASN A 83 -9.44 25.61 -64.63
N SER A 84 -9.71 24.63 -65.50
CA SER A 84 -10.15 23.29 -65.12
C SER A 84 -9.25 22.63 -64.06
N SER A 85 -7.93 22.80 -64.14
CA SER A 85 -6.99 22.21 -63.17
C SER A 85 -7.11 22.84 -61.77
N VAL A 86 -7.45 24.13 -61.69
CA VAL A 86 -7.67 24.82 -60.41
C VAL A 86 -8.99 24.37 -59.78
N ILE A 87 -10.05 24.24 -60.59
CA ILE A 87 -11.35 23.76 -60.13
C ILE A 87 -11.26 22.33 -59.59
N GLU A 88 -10.51 21.46 -60.28
CA GLU A 88 -10.30 20.08 -59.85
C GLU A 88 -9.62 20.02 -58.47
N ILE A 89 -8.53 20.77 -58.27
CA ILE A 89 -7.84 20.75 -56.99
C ILE A 89 -8.65 21.41 -55.87
N ASP A 90 -9.48 22.41 -56.19
CA ASP A 90 -10.43 23.00 -55.25
C ASP A 90 -11.47 21.99 -54.77
N LEU A 91 -11.97 21.13 -55.67
CA LEU A 91 -12.89 20.05 -55.30
C LEU A 91 -12.21 19.02 -54.40
N GLN A 92 -10.96 18.67 -54.68
CA GLN A 92 -10.17 17.75 -53.84
C GLN A 92 -9.94 18.34 -52.44
N VAL A 93 -9.55 19.62 -52.35
CA VAL A 93 -9.39 20.34 -51.07
C VAL A 93 -10.70 20.35 -50.28
N ALA A 94 -11.83 20.65 -50.93
CA ALA A 94 -13.13 20.64 -50.27
C ALA A 94 -13.52 19.24 -49.75
N SER A 95 -13.23 18.20 -50.53
CA SER A 95 -13.48 16.80 -50.13
C SER A 95 -12.66 16.40 -48.90
N VAL A 96 -11.36 16.71 -48.88
CA VAL A 96 -10.47 16.42 -47.74
C VAL A 96 -10.91 17.21 -46.49
N LYS A 97 -11.24 18.51 -46.62
CA LYS A 97 -11.78 19.30 -45.50
C LYS A 97 -13.06 18.68 -44.92
N LYS A 98 -13.97 18.23 -45.79
CA LYS A 98 -15.21 17.53 -45.36
C LYS A 98 -14.90 16.20 -44.67
N GLN A 99 -13.86 15.49 -45.08
CA GLN A 99 -13.41 14.29 -44.37
C GLN A 99 -12.84 14.60 -42.99
N ILE A 100 -11.97 15.61 -42.87
CA ILE A 100 -11.42 16.07 -41.59
C ILE A 100 -12.55 16.42 -40.62
N ALA A 101 -13.51 17.26 -41.05
CA ALA A 101 -14.66 17.64 -40.24
C ALA A 101 -15.49 16.44 -39.76
N ARG A 102 -15.68 15.42 -40.62
CA ARG A 102 -16.36 14.17 -40.23
C ARG A 102 -15.59 13.39 -39.17
N GLN A 103 -14.27 13.27 -39.28
CA GLN A 103 -13.47 12.57 -38.29
C GLN A 103 -13.40 13.33 -36.96
N GLN A 104 -13.25 14.66 -37.00
CA GLN A 104 -13.30 15.51 -35.81
C GLN A 104 -14.65 15.41 -35.10
N ALA A 105 -15.76 15.39 -35.86
CA ALA A 105 -17.09 15.16 -35.29
C ALA A 105 -17.21 13.79 -34.61
N ARG A 106 -16.50 12.74 -35.04
CA ARG A 106 -16.49 11.46 -34.32
C ARG A 106 -15.82 11.54 -32.94
N LEU A 107 -14.91 12.50 -32.74
CA LEU A 107 -14.29 12.76 -31.44
C LEU A 107 -15.19 13.56 -30.50
N THR A 108 -15.95 14.52 -31.06
CA THR A 108 -16.60 15.60 -30.30
C THR A 108 -18.13 15.63 -30.40
N SER A 109 -18.78 14.82 -31.23
CA SER A 109 -20.23 14.94 -31.46
C SER A 109 -21.03 14.65 -30.19
N SER A 110 -21.92 15.59 -29.88
CA SER A 110 -22.76 15.63 -28.68
C SER A 110 -23.99 14.71 -28.77
N GLU A 111 -24.35 14.21 -29.95
CA GLU A 111 -25.62 13.51 -30.18
C GLU A 111 -25.64 12.06 -29.68
N ARG A 112 -24.49 11.38 -29.56
CA ARG A 112 -24.36 10.06 -28.91
C ARG A 112 -22.92 9.87 -28.45
N GLN A 113 -22.68 10.11 -27.16
CA GLN A 113 -21.48 9.72 -26.41
C GLN A 113 -20.14 10.07 -27.10
N THR A 114 -19.59 11.25 -26.80
CA THR A 114 -18.28 11.67 -27.30
C THR A 114 -17.19 10.64 -26.98
N LEU A 115 -16.33 10.35 -27.95
CA LEU A 115 -15.18 9.47 -27.73
C LEU A 115 -14.30 10.00 -26.59
N ASN A 116 -14.20 11.32 -26.42
CA ASN A 116 -13.51 11.94 -25.29
C ASN A 116 -14.08 11.53 -23.92
N ARG A 117 -15.41 11.58 -23.74
CA ARG A 117 -16.02 11.07 -22.49
C ARG A 117 -15.80 9.58 -22.36
N ALA A 118 -15.82 8.86 -23.49
CA ALA A 118 -15.62 7.43 -23.46
C ALA A 118 -14.21 7.04 -23.00
N VAL A 119 -13.21 7.83 -23.40
CA VAL A 119 -11.81 7.71 -22.96
C VAL A 119 -11.67 8.09 -21.49
N GLU A 120 -12.21 9.23 -21.06
CA GLU A 120 -12.13 9.66 -19.66
C GLU A 120 -12.71 8.59 -18.71
N GLU A 121 -13.91 8.10 -19.01
CA GLU A 121 -14.58 7.10 -18.20
C GLU A 121 -13.82 5.77 -18.16
N PHE A 122 -13.29 5.35 -19.31
CA PHE A 122 -12.43 4.17 -19.38
C PHE A 122 -11.17 4.34 -18.53
N THR A 123 -10.46 5.46 -18.66
CA THR A 123 -9.26 5.77 -17.89
C THR A 123 -9.56 5.80 -16.39
N ARG A 124 -10.69 6.38 -15.98
CA ARG A 124 -11.13 6.37 -14.58
C ARG A 124 -11.34 4.94 -14.04
N LEU A 125 -12.04 4.10 -14.79
CA LEU A 125 -12.27 2.70 -14.40
C LEU A 125 -10.96 1.90 -14.35
N GLN A 126 -10.09 2.11 -15.34
CA GLN A 126 -8.77 1.47 -15.43
C GLN A 126 -7.88 1.86 -14.24
N MET A 127 -7.79 3.16 -13.92
CA MET A 127 -7.04 3.65 -12.75
C MET A 127 -7.59 3.07 -11.44
N ASN A 128 -8.91 2.93 -11.31
CA ASN A 128 -9.50 2.31 -10.13
C ASN A 128 -9.13 0.82 -10.01
N ALA A 129 -9.13 0.08 -11.13
CA ALA A 129 -8.70 -1.31 -11.15
C ALA A 129 -7.21 -1.48 -10.80
N GLU A 130 -6.36 -0.58 -11.31
CA GLU A 130 -4.93 -0.54 -10.99
C GLU A 130 -4.68 -0.19 -9.53
N PHE A 131 -5.36 0.83 -9.02
CA PHE A 131 -5.29 1.23 -7.61
C PHE A 131 -5.70 0.08 -6.68
N ALA A 132 -6.83 -0.58 -6.97
CA ALA A 132 -7.28 -1.74 -6.19
C ALA A 132 -6.24 -2.87 -6.22
N GLN A 133 -5.61 -3.11 -7.38
CA GLN A 133 -4.58 -4.12 -7.53
C GLN A 133 -3.29 -3.78 -6.76
N ASP A 134 -2.89 -2.52 -6.71
CA ASP A 134 -1.72 -2.09 -5.95
C ASP A 134 -1.98 -2.12 -4.44
N MET A 135 -3.20 -1.77 -4.01
CA MET A 135 -3.64 -2.02 -2.65
C MET A 135 -3.57 -3.51 -2.30
N TYR A 136 -4.06 -4.39 -3.20
CA TYR A 136 -4.01 -5.84 -3.00
C TYR A 136 -2.58 -6.34 -2.81
N LYS A 137 -1.64 -5.93 -3.68
CA LYS A 137 -0.21 -6.27 -3.55
C LYS A 137 0.36 -5.79 -2.22
N THR A 138 0.05 -4.56 -1.83
CA THR A 138 0.53 -3.96 -0.57
C THR A 138 0.01 -4.73 0.65
N SER A 139 -1.29 -5.05 0.68
CA SER A 139 -1.90 -5.83 1.74
C SER A 139 -1.39 -7.27 1.79
N LEU A 140 -1.12 -7.89 0.64
CA LEU A 140 -0.51 -9.21 0.57
C LEU A 140 0.91 -9.20 1.15
N ALA A 141 1.70 -8.18 0.86
CA ALA A 141 3.02 -8.00 1.45
C ALA A 141 2.95 -7.79 2.98
N ALA A 142 1.97 -7.02 3.45
CA ALA A 142 1.73 -6.84 4.88
C ALA A 142 1.32 -8.14 5.58
N LEU A 143 0.46 -8.94 4.95
CA LEU A 143 0.08 -10.27 5.44
C LEU A 143 1.29 -11.20 5.55
N GLU A 144 2.13 -11.25 4.52
CA GLU A 144 3.32 -12.10 4.53
C GLU A 144 4.30 -11.68 5.62
N LYS A 145 4.51 -10.37 5.79
CA LYS A 145 5.29 -9.82 6.90
C LYS A 145 4.71 -10.22 8.25
N GLY A 146 3.40 -10.08 8.44
CA GLY A 146 2.70 -10.45 9.67
C GLY A 146 2.83 -11.94 10.00
N ARG A 147 2.79 -12.82 8.99
CA ARG A 147 3.02 -14.27 9.16
C ARG A 147 4.44 -14.55 9.64
N VAL A 148 5.45 -13.91 9.05
CA VAL A 148 6.85 -14.05 9.47
C VAL A 148 7.04 -13.57 10.91
N ASP A 149 6.48 -12.41 11.27
CA ASP A 149 6.61 -11.82 12.61
C ASP A 149 5.91 -12.67 13.69
N SER A 150 4.74 -13.26 13.37
CA SER A 150 4.05 -14.22 14.23
C SER A 150 4.91 -15.45 14.51
N VAL A 151 5.51 -16.06 13.48
CA VAL A 151 6.41 -17.21 13.64
C VAL A 151 7.65 -16.84 14.48
N ARG A 152 8.23 -15.65 14.26
CA ARG A 152 9.38 -15.17 15.04
C ARG A 152 9.04 -14.97 16.52
N THR A 153 7.86 -14.43 16.81
CA THR A 153 7.38 -14.22 18.19
C THR A 153 7.23 -15.55 18.92
N VAL A 154 6.68 -16.57 18.25
CA VAL A 154 6.58 -17.93 18.81
C VAL A 154 7.96 -18.52 19.14
N LYS A 155 8.96 -18.31 18.27
CA LYS A 155 10.34 -18.79 18.50
C LYS A 155 11.06 -18.07 19.66
N MET A 156 11.02 -16.73 19.74
CA MET A 156 11.68 -15.98 20.83
C MET A 156 11.09 -16.31 22.21
N VAL A 157 9.77 -16.54 22.27
CA VAL A 157 9.07 -16.90 23.51
C VAL A 157 9.47 -18.28 24.03
N SER A 158 9.90 -19.21 23.16
CA SER A 158 10.41 -20.53 23.57
C SER A 158 11.83 -20.49 24.15
N VAL A 159 12.59 -19.41 23.94
CA VAL A 159 13.99 -19.28 24.39
C VAL A 159 14.10 -18.56 25.74
N LEU A 160 13.04 -17.86 26.18
CA LEU A 160 12.92 -17.35 27.55
C LEU A 160 12.48 -18.49 28.48
N GLN A 161 13.43 -19.39 28.79
CA GLN A 161 13.29 -20.29 29.92
C GLN A 161 13.20 -19.50 31.23
N SER A 162 12.43 -20.09 32.15
CA SER A 162 11.84 -19.62 33.39
C SER A 162 12.55 -18.49 34.15
N PRO A 163 11.81 -17.56 34.79
CA PRO A 163 12.41 -16.76 35.85
C PRO A 163 13.03 -17.74 36.85
N THR A 164 14.33 -17.57 37.13
CA THR A 164 14.95 -18.22 38.27
C THR A 164 14.09 -17.85 39.47
N GLN A 165 13.54 -18.85 40.17
CA GLN A 165 13.01 -18.60 41.51
C GLN A 165 14.12 -17.90 42.29
N PRO A 166 13.84 -16.84 43.06
CA PRO A 166 14.84 -16.28 43.95
C PRO A 166 15.43 -17.43 44.76
N GLN A 167 16.73 -17.70 44.60
CA GLN A 167 17.43 -18.59 45.50
C GLN A 167 17.38 -17.93 46.88
N TYR A 168 16.52 -18.47 47.75
CA TYR A 168 16.50 -18.41 49.21
C TYR A 168 17.12 -17.17 49.89
N PRO A 169 16.37 -16.46 50.76
CA PRO A 169 16.99 -15.88 51.95
C PRO A 169 17.51 -17.02 52.83
N MET A 170 18.76 -16.91 53.27
CA MET A 170 19.49 -17.83 54.15
C MET A 170 18.60 -18.54 55.17
N GLU A 171 18.90 -19.82 55.43
CA GLU A 171 18.40 -20.57 56.59
C GLU A 171 18.21 -19.64 57.79
N PRO A 172 17.01 -19.55 58.38
CA PRO A 172 16.83 -18.81 59.60
C PRO A 172 17.49 -19.63 60.72
N ARG A 173 18.82 -19.48 60.89
CA ARG A 173 19.59 -20.03 62.00
C ARG A 173 19.27 -19.27 63.30
N ARG A 174 17.98 -19.10 63.58
CA ARG A 174 17.46 -18.42 64.77
C ARG A 174 18.00 -19.07 66.03
N ILE A 175 18.02 -20.41 66.08
CA ILE A 175 18.53 -21.16 67.23
C ILE A 175 20.03 -20.90 67.43
N TYR A 176 20.84 -20.88 66.37
CA TYR A 176 22.27 -20.58 66.46
C TYR A 176 22.52 -19.15 66.97
N ASN A 177 21.82 -18.16 66.41
CA ASN A 177 21.97 -16.77 66.82
C ASN A 177 21.48 -16.54 68.26
N THR A 178 20.37 -17.17 68.66
CA THR A 178 19.87 -17.12 70.04
C THR A 178 20.87 -17.77 71.00
N ALA A 179 21.46 -18.92 70.64
CA ALA A 179 22.47 -19.59 71.48
C ALA A 179 23.73 -18.73 71.66
N VAL A 180 24.24 -18.13 70.57
CA VAL A 180 25.39 -17.22 70.62
C VAL A 180 25.09 -15.99 71.49
N PHE A 181 23.89 -15.42 71.38
CA PHE A 181 23.49 -14.25 72.16
C PHE A 181 23.39 -14.55 73.67
N ILE A 182 22.83 -15.71 74.04
CA ILE A 182 22.76 -16.15 75.45
C ILE A 182 24.16 -16.34 76.02
N LEU A 183 25.05 -17.00 75.28
CA LEU A 183 26.43 -17.24 75.70
C LEU A 183 27.21 -15.93 75.91
N ALA A 184 27.06 -14.99 74.97
CA ALA A 184 27.67 -13.66 75.09
C ALA A 184 27.14 -12.89 76.31
N THR A 185 25.82 -12.94 76.55
CA THR A 185 25.19 -12.27 77.71
C THR A 185 25.67 -12.84 79.04
N LEU A 186 25.80 -14.16 79.15
CA LEU A 186 26.32 -14.82 80.35
C LEU A 186 27.79 -14.46 80.62
N MET A 187 28.64 -14.43 79.59
CA MET A 187 30.03 -13.97 79.77
C MET A 187 30.09 -12.54 80.28
N LEU A 188 29.27 -11.65 79.70
CA LEU A 188 29.24 -10.24 80.09
C LEU A 188 28.72 -10.06 81.52
N ALA A 189 27.68 -10.81 81.91
CA ALA A 189 27.19 -10.84 83.29
C ALA A 189 28.26 -11.36 84.27
N GLY A 190 29.04 -12.39 83.89
CA GLY A 190 30.16 -12.89 84.68
C GLY A 190 31.26 -11.85 84.89
N ILE A 191 31.62 -11.10 83.83
CA ILE A 191 32.60 -10.00 83.93
C ILE A 191 32.08 -8.91 84.86
N VAL A 192 30.81 -8.51 84.72
CA VAL A 192 30.20 -7.49 85.59
C VAL A 192 30.15 -7.97 87.04
N SER A 193 29.82 -9.24 87.29
CA SER A 193 29.82 -9.81 88.63
C SER A 193 31.21 -9.81 89.24
N LEU A 194 32.26 -10.15 88.48
CA LEU A 194 33.65 -10.09 88.95
C LEU A 194 34.08 -8.68 89.27
N LEU A 195 33.77 -7.71 88.39
CA LEU A 195 34.04 -6.30 88.66
C LEU A 195 33.29 -5.80 89.90
N HIS A 196 32.03 -6.21 90.08
CA HIS A 196 31.25 -5.87 91.27
C HIS A 196 31.86 -6.47 92.54
N THR A 197 32.32 -7.72 92.50
CA THR A 197 33.02 -8.37 93.63
C THR A 197 34.33 -7.66 93.95
N ILE A 198 35.14 -7.32 92.95
CA ILE A 198 36.42 -6.60 93.15
C ILE A 198 36.18 -5.22 93.79
N ILE A 199 35.15 -4.49 93.33
CA ILE A 199 34.76 -3.19 93.90
C ILE A 199 34.25 -3.37 95.34
N ARG A 200 33.50 -4.44 95.62
CA ARG A 200 33.01 -4.72 96.98
C ARG A 200 34.15 -5.08 97.92
N GLU A 201 35.12 -5.87 97.45
CA GLU A 201 36.26 -6.35 98.23
C GLU A 201 37.32 -5.25 98.47
N HIS A 202 37.33 -4.18 97.67
CA HIS A 202 38.11 -2.97 97.95
C HIS A 202 37.41 -1.96 98.88
N ARG A 203 36.19 -2.27 99.35
CA ARG A 203 35.38 -1.37 100.21
C ARG A 203 35.24 -1.85 101.65
N ASP A 204 35.73 -3.05 101.98
CA ASP A 204 35.93 -3.56 103.33
C ASP A 204 37.44 -3.51 103.70
#